data_AF-A0A957XZ91-F1
#
_entry.id   AF-A0A957XZ91-F1
#
_cell.length_a   1.000
_cell.length_b   1.000
_cell.length_c   1.000
_cell.angle_alpha   90.00
_cell.angle_beta   90.00
_cell.angle_gamma   90.00
#
_symmetry.space_group_name_H-M   'P 1'
#
loop_
_entity.id
_entity.type
_entity.pdbx_description
1 polymer ?
#
loop_
_entity_poly.entity_id
_entity_poly.type
_entity_poly.pdbx_seq_one_letter_code
_entity_poly.pdbx_strand_id
1 'polypeptide(L)'
;LTPDGNDLVAHTTLRSVTVPKREGLPPQIKEHFSANIRLISAPVDSPTVEFTPPALDSLDIPAKEVYKSFFHGPAYQVIHSARVDSNGVVAVFSDSLPPNTAPAEVESLMAPRLLELCFQAAALWHEKVKGAMGFPLGFSRVTAYRQEGEIQGRLICVCQTADDGETFDCVVADESGNVFMELAGYLTVSRPA
;
A
#
# COMPACT_ATOMS: atom_id res chain seq x y z
N LEU A 1 -13.85 -16.69 -13.61
CA LEU A 1 -14.83 -15.98 -12.76
C LEU A 1 -15.72 -17.03 -12.12
N THR A 2 -15.92 -16.97 -10.82
CA THR A 2 -16.81 -17.85 -10.06
C THR A 2 -17.90 -17.01 -9.40
N PRO A 3 -19.20 -17.31 -9.61
CA PRO A 3 -20.27 -16.63 -8.89
C PRO A 3 -20.17 -16.83 -7.38
N ASP A 4 -20.47 -15.80 -6.61
CA ASP A 4 -20.58 -15.82 -5.14
C ASP A 4 -21.74 -14.92 -4.70
N GLY A 5 -22.93 -15.51 -4.51
CA GLY A 5 -24.16 -14.72 -4.31
C GLY A 5 -24.46 -13.83 -5.51
N ASN A 6 -24.56 -12.51 -5.28
CA ASN A 6 -24.75 -11.50 -6.33
C ASN A 6 -23.43 -10.96 -6.91
N ASP A 7 -22.29 -11.45 -6.41
CA ASP A 7 -20.96 -10.99 -6.79
C ASP A 7 -20.26 -11.98 -7.73
N LEU A 8 -19.15 -11.53 -8.32
CA LEU A 8 -18.23 -12.40 -9.05
C LEU A 8 -16.85 -12.39 -8.39
N VAL A 9 -16.23 -13.54 -8.26
CA VAL A 9 -14.84 -13.67 -7.80
C VAL A 9 -13.95 -14.05 -8.98
N ALA A 10 -12.88 -13.28 -9.19
CA ALA A 10 -11.86 -13.53 -10.19
C ALA A 10 -10.56 -13.95 -9.51
N HIS A 11 -10.10 -15.18 -9.75
CA HIS A 11 -8.72 -15.54 -9.41
C HIS A 11 -7.77 -14.93 -10.44
N THR A 12 -6.76 -14.19 -9.99
CA THR A 12 -5.79 -13.51 -10.85
C THR A 12 -4.38 -13.89 -10.45
N THR A 13 -3.49 -13.93 -11.45
CA THR A 13 -2.07 -14.20 -11.25
C THR A 13 -1.25 -13.27 -12.14
N LEU A 14 -0.22 -12.63 -11.58
CA LEU A 14 0.80 -11.91 -12.34
C LEU A 14 2.00 -12.82 -12.56
N ARG A 15 2.38 -13.04 -13.83
CA ARG A 15 3.47 -13.95 -14.21
C ARG A 15 4.41 -13.30 -15.22
N SER A 16 5.69 -13.62 -15.14
CA SER A 16 6.65 -13.36 -16.22
C SER A 16 6.99 -14.65 -16.95
N VAL A 17 7.15 -14.56 -18.27
CA VAL A 17 7.66 -15.64 -19.11
C VAL A 17 8.98 -15.17 -19.72
N THR A 18 10.07 -15.85 -19.37
CA THR A 18 11.42 -15.54 -19.87
C THR A 18 11.87 -16.65 -20.79
N VAL A 19 12.08 -16.33 -22.08
CA VAL A 19 12.65 -17.28 -23.05
C VAL A 19 14.18 -17.29 -22.88
N PRO A 20 14.80 -18.45 -22.58
CA PRO A 20 16.25 -18.54 -22.45
C PRO A 20 16.98 -18.20 -23.75
N LYS A 21 18.15 -17.59 -23.65
CA LYS A 21 19.00 -17.26 -24.82
C LYS A 21 19.54 -18.50 -25.56
N ARG A 22 19.66 -19.64 -24.86
CA ARG A 22 20.16 -20.89 -25.44
C ARG A 22 19.00 -21.66 -26.07
N GLU A 23 19.14 -21.98 -27.37
CA GLU A 23 18.18 -22.79 -28.10
C GLU A 23 17.97 -24.17 -27.45
N GLY A 24 16.73 -24.67 -27.51
CA GLY A 24 16.33 -25.97 -26.97
C GLY A 24 15.97 -26.00 -25.48
N LEU A 25 16.09 -24.88 -24.75
CA LEU A 25 15.61 -24.78 -23.37
C LEU A 25 14.16 -24.29 -23.30
N PRO A 26 13.33 -24.82 -22.39
CA PRO A 26 11.95 -24.36 -22.23
C PRO A 26 11.90 -22.95 -21.61
N PRO A 27 10.84 -22.16 -21.88
CA PRO A 27 10.61 -20.88 -21.20
C PRO A 27 10.53 -21.03 -19.67
N GLN A 28 11.13 -20.10 -18.94
CA GLN A 28 10.97 -19.99 -17.49
C GLN A 28 9.70 -19.18 -17.19
N ILE A 29 8.77 -19.79 -16.45
CA ILE A 29 7.56 -19.12 -15.95
C ILE A 29 7.78 -18.83 -14.47
N LYS A 30 7.62 -17.57 -14.07
CA LYS A 30 7.66 -17.16 -12.65
C LYS A 30 6.36 -16.45 -12.30
N GLU A 31 5.70 -16.92 -11.25
CA GLU A 31 4.58 -16.21 -10.63
C GLU A 31 5.12 -15.18 -9.64
N HIS A 32 4.63 -13.95 -9.74
CA HIS A 32 5.03 -12.83 -8.89
C HIS A 32 3.97 -12.49 -7.86
N PHE A 33 2.69 -12.71 -8.19
CA PHE A 33 1.57 -12.39 -7.31
C PHE A 33 0.34 -13.19 -7.73
N SER A 34 -0.50 -13.54 -6.77
CA SER A 34 -1.83 -14.06 -7.02
C SER A 34 -2.82 -13.54 -5.98
N ALA A 35 -4.06 -13.32 -6.39
CA ALA A 35 -5.12 -12.84 -5.52
C ALA A 35 -6.50 -13.22 -6.06
N ASN A 36 -7.50 -13.12 -5.20
CA ASN A 36 -8.90 -13.13 -5.62
C ASN A 36 -9.43 -11.70 -5.61
N ILE A 37 -9.98 -11.26 -6.73
CA ILE A 37 -10.67 -9.97 -6.86
C ILE A 37 -12.17 -10.24 -6.76
N ARG A 38 -12.82 -9.60 -5.80
CA ARG A 38 -14.28 -9.57 -5.69
C ARG A 38 -14.81 -8.40 -6.52
N LEU A 39 -15.64 -8.71 -7.49
CA LEU A 39 -16.32 -7.76 -8.36
C LEU A 39 -17.77 -7.67 -7.88
N ILE A 40 -18.15 -6.48 -7.40
CA ILE A 40 -19.50 -6.17 -6.95
C ILE A 40 -20.19 -5.25 -7.97
N SER A 41 -21.51 -5.32 -8.06
CA SER A 41 -22.30 -4.53 -9.02
C SER A 41 -22.76 -3.18 -8.47
N ALA A 42 -22.87 -3.05 -7.15
CA ALA A 42 -23.15 -1.80 -6.47
C ALA A 42 -21.85 -1.06 -6.14
N PRO A 43 -21.87 0.28 -6.03
CA PRO A 43 -20.76 1.03 -5.45
C PRO A 43 -20.42 0.48 -4.06
N VAL A 44 -19.13 0.42 -3.73
CA VAL A 44 -18.69 0.09 -2.37
C VAL A 44 -19.08 1.26 -1.45
N ASP A 45 -19.77 0.98 -0.35
CA ASP A 45 -20.03 1.99 0.68
C ASP A 45 -18.68 2.55 1.17
N SER A 46 -18.53 3.87 1.15
CA SER A 46 -17.27 4.52 1.51
C SER A 46 -17.30 4.90 2.99
N PRO A 47 -16.60 4.16 3.88
CA PRO A 47 -16.77 4.33 5.31
C PRO A 47 -16.14 5.63 5.81
N THR A 48 -16.57 6.01 7.01
CA THR A 48 -15.98 7.06 7.82
C THR A 48 -15.59 6.49 9.18
N VAL A 49 -14.48 6.96 9.73
CA VAL A 49 -14.02 6.57 11.07
C VAL A 49 -13.88 7.81 11.95
N GLU A 50 -14.09 7.66 13.25
CA GLU A 50 -13.67 8.71 14.18
C GLU A 50 -12.16 8.83 14.13
N PHE A 51 -11.69 9.98 13.67
CA PHE A 51 -10.28 10.20 13.41
C PHE A 51 -9.85 11.55 13.95
N THR A 52 -8.85 11.52 14.82
CA THR A 52 -8.17 12.73 15.28
C THR A 52 -6.84 12.80 14.55
N PRO A 53 -6.69 13.70 13.56
CA PRO A 53 -5.44 13.81 12.83
C PRO A 53 -4.30 14.17 13.80
N PRO A 54 -3.11 13.54 13.65
CA PRO A 54 -1.96 13.91 14.46
C PRO A 54 -1.57 15.36 14.17
N ALA A 55 -1.06 16.06 15.19
CA ALA A 55 -0.41 17.34 14.97
C ALA A 55 0.84 17.12 14.09
N LEU A 56 1.02 17.92 13.03
CA LEU A 56 2.09 17.70 12.06
C LEU A 56 3.50 17.81 12.67
N ASP A 57 3.66 18.63 13.70
CA ASP A 57 4.89 18.75 14.48
C ASP A 57 5.23 17.50 15.31
N SER A 58 4.26 16.59 15.49
CA SER A 58 4.49 15.27 16.10
C SER A 58 5.01 14.21 15.10
N LEU A 59 5.17 14.55 13.82
CA LEU A 59 5.68 13.66 12.76
C LEU A 59 7.14 14.01 12.45
N ASP A 60 8.05 13.45 13.23
CA ASP A 60 9.47 13.83 13.31
C ASP A 60 10.37 13.22 12.22
N ILE A 61 9.85 12.30 11.41
CA ILE A 61 10.58 11.65 10.31
C ILE A 61 10.13 12.27 8.97
N PRO A 62 10.85 13.26 8.42
CA PRO A 62 10.49 13.86 7.13
C PRO A 62 10.87 12.94 5.95
N ALA A 63 10.24 13.15 4.79
CA ALA A 63 10.49 12.42 3.54
C ALA A 63 11.99 12.26 3.22
N LYS A 64 12.79 13.32 3.41
CA LYS A 64 14.24 13.29 3.15
C LYS A 64 14.99 12.26 3.99
N GLU A 65 14.48 11.88 5.16
CA GLU A 65 15.06 10.84 6.00
C GLU A 65 14.58 9.45 5.56
N VAL A 66 13.29 9.31 5.19
CA VAL A 66 12.72 8.06 4.66
C VAL A 66 13.44 7.63 3.37
N TYR A 67 13.59 8.55 2.42
CA TYR A 67 14.13 8.24 1.09
C TYR A 67 15.67 8.21 1.02
N LYS A 68 16.36 8.19 2.18
CA LYS A 68 17.79 7.80 2.25
C LYS A 68 17.99 6.29 2.07
N SER A 69 17.06 5.49 2.59
CA SER A 69 17.10 4.02 2.54
C SER A 69 16.05 3.43 1.59
N PHE A 70 14.97 4.17 1.31
CA PHE A 70 13.88 3.70 0.44
C PHE A 70 14.20 3.96 -1.04
N PHE A 71 14.26 2.90 -1.84
CA PHE A 71 14.58 2.97 -3.27
C PHE A 71 13.32 3.19 -4.13
N HIS A 72 12.73 4.38 -4.05
CA HIS A 72 11.53 4.74 -4.83
C HIS A 72 11.78 5.96 -5.72
N GLY A 73 11.29 5.88 -6.97
CA GLY A 73 11.28 7.02 -7.89
C GLY A 73 10.31 8.12 -7.43
N PRO A 74 10.44 9.35 -7.95
CA PRO A 74 9.69 10.51 -7.45
C PRO A 74 8.16 10.35 -7.40
N ALA A 75 7.55 9.62 -8.35
CA ALA A 75 6.11 9.35 -8.37
C ALA A 75 5.62 8.44 -7.21
N TYR A 76 6.55 7.75 -6.54
CA TYR A 76 6.30 6.78 -5.47
C TYR A 76 7.00 7.18 -4.16
N GLN A 77 7.46 8.42 -4.04
CA GLN A 77 7.90 9.01 -2.76
C GLN A 77 6.69 9.53 -1.98
N VAL A 78 5.78 8.60 -1.64
CA VAL A 78 4.43 8.84 -1.13
C VAL A 78 4.36 9.32 0.32
N ILE A 79 5.44 9.24 1.11
CA ILE A 79 5.50 9.71 2.50
C ILE A 79 6.05 11.14 2.54
N HIS A 80 5.23 12.10 2.98
CA HIS A 80 5.68 13.46 3.29
C HIS A 80 6.41 13.52 4.63
N SER A 81 5.80 12.96 5.67
CA SER A 81 6.35 12.85 7.02
C SER A 81 5.69 11.71 7.76
N ALA A 82 6.37 11.17 8.77
CA ALA A 82 5.87 10.09 9.59
C ALA A 82 6.35 10.19 11.03
N ARG A 83 5.71 9.43 11.91
CA ARG A 83 6.24 9.01 13.21
C ARG A 83 6.13 7.49 13.32
N VAL A 84 7.03 6.90 14.09
CA VAL A 84 7.03 5.46 14.39
C VAL A 84 7.04 5.26 15.90
N ASP A 85 6.23 4.33 16.39
CA ASP A 85 6.30 3.82 17.75
C ASP A 85 6.28 2.27 17.77
N SER A 86 6.21 1.67 18.96
CA SER A 86 6.20 0.21 19.11
C SER A 86 4.98 -0.47 18.48
N ASN A 87 3.90 0.27 18.25
CA ASN A 87 2.61 -0.26 17.84
C ASN A 87 2.29 0.05 16.38
N GLY A 88 3.08 0.92 15.72
CA GLY A 88 2.87 1.20 14.31
C GLY A 88 3.51 2.49 13.79
N VAL A 89 2.99 2.95 12.66
CA VAL A 89 3.37 4.16 11.96
C VAL A 89 2.16 5.03 11.73
N VAL A 90 2.35 6.34 11.86
CA VAL A 90 1.44 7.32 11.28
C VAL A 90 2.20 8.09 10.22
N ALA A 91 1.73 8.07 8.97
CA ALA A 91 2.40 8.67 7.83
C ALA A 91 1.44 9.58 7.04
N VAL A 92 1.90 10.79 6.71
CA VAL A 92 1.17 11.74 5.87
C VAL A 92 1.52 11.49 4.41
N PHE A 93 0.50 11.41 3.56
CA PHE A 93 0.66 11.28 2.12
C PHE A 93 1.26 12.55 1.50
N SER A 94 2.12 12.37 0.49
CA SER A 94 2.73 13.46 -0.27
C SER A 94 1.72 14.08 -1.25
N ASP A 95 1.59 15.41 -1.22
CA ASP A 95 0.61 16.17 -2.02
C ASP A 95 1.11 16.54 -3.43
N SER A 96 2.41 16.36 -3.70
CA SER A 96 3.10 16.90 -4.88
C SER A 96 3.81 15.82 -5.68
N LEU A 97 3.14 14.70 -5.93
CA LEU A 97 3.68 13.57 -6.66
C LEU A 97 3.56 13.75 -8.19
N PRO A 98 4.62 13.45 -8.97
CA PRO A 98 4.51 13.33 -10.43
C PRO A 98 3.43 12.32 -10.86
N PRO A 99 3.02 12.33 -12.14
CA PRO A 99 2.00 11.41 -12.66
C PRO A 99 2.30 9.95 -12.33
N ASN A 100 1.26 9.22 -11.91
CA ASN A 100 1.36 7.79 -11.58
C ASN A 100 1.63 6.94 -12.83
N THR A 101 1.08 7.33 -13.98
CA THR A 101 1.19 6.61 -15.24
C THR A 101 1.46 7.55 -16.41
N ALA A 102 1.75 6.97 -17.57
CA ALA A 102 1.82 7.68 -18.85
C ALA A 102 0.92 6.92 -19.84
N PRO A 103 -0.22 7.50 -20.29
CA PRO A 103 -0.72 8.86 -20.03
C PRO A 103 -1.09 9.15 -18.56
N ALA A 104 -1.03 10.42 -18.13
CA ALA A 104 -1.23 10.80 -16.73
C ALA A 104 -2.64 10.54 -16.18
N GLU A 105 -3.66 10.73 -17.02
CA GLU A 105 -5.08 10.71 -16.64
C GLU A 105 -5.75 9.35 -16.90
N VAL A 106 -4.98 8.26 -16.90
CA VAL A 106 -5.56 6.93 -17.06
C VAL A 106 -6.37 6.58 -15.81
N GLU A 107 -7.66 6.31 -16.01
CA GLU A 107 -8.54 5.83 -14.94
C GLU A 107 -8.00 4.53 -14.33
N SER A 108 -8.02 4.47 -13.00
CA SER A 108 -7.63 3.30 -12.24
C SER A 108 -8.77 2.89 -11.31
N LEU A 109 -9.03 1.58 -11.24
CA LEU A 109 -9.99 1.02 -10.28
C LEU A 109 -9.41 0.97 -8.86
N MET A 110 -8.08 0.86 -8.75
CA MET A 110 -7.35 0.85 -7.49
C MET A 110 -6.59 2.16 -7.30
N ALA A 111 -6.25 2.50 -6.06
CA ALA A 111 -5.40 3.65 -5.75
C ALA A 111 -3.97 3.17 -5.39
N PRO A 112 -3.10 2.87 -6.37
CA PRO A 112 -1.81 2.21 -6.11
C PRO A 112 -0.89 3.02 -5.20
N ARG A 113 -0.87 4.36 -5.27
CA ARG A 113 0.02 5.14 -4.39
C ARG A 113 -0.49 5.18 -2.94
N LEU A 114 -1.79 5.01 -2.72
CA LEU A 114 -2.34 4.84 -1.37
C LEU A 114 -1.99 3.46 -0.79
N LEU A 115 -1.97 2.42 -1.63
CA LEU A 115 -1.50 1.10 -1.22
C LEU A 115 0.01 1.12 -0.89
N GLU A 116 0.79 1.83 -1.70
CA GLU A 116 2.22 2.03 -1.45
C GLU A 116 2.49 2.86 -0.19
N LEU A 117 1.62 3.81 0.16
CA LEU A 117 1.70 4.50 1.44
C LEU A 117 1.60 3.50 2.61
N CYS A 118 0.73 2.51 2.51
CA CYS A 118 0.59 1.44 3.50
C CYS A 118 1.84 0.55 3.55
N PHE A 119 2.34 0.10 2.39
CA PHE A 119 3.53 -0.74 2.31
C PHE A 119 4.78 -0.03 2.84
N GLN A 120 4.98 1.23 2.45
CA GLN A 120 6.12 2.01 2.90
C GLN A 120 6.04 2.37 4.39
N ALA A 121 4.83 2.58 4.94
CA ALA A 121 4.65 2.76 6.38
C ALA A 121 5.10 1.51 7.16
N ALA A 122 4.65 0.31 6.76
CA ALA A 122 5.09 -0.94 7.39
C ALA A 122 6.60 -1.19 7.22
N ALA A 123 7.17 -0.90 6.05
CA ALA A 123 8.62 -0.99 5.84
C ALA A 123 9.39 -0.01 6.73
N LEU A 124 8.84 1.19 6.97
CA LEU A 124 9.46 2.21 7.82
C LEU A 124 9.44 1.76 9.29
N TRP A 125 8.35 1.12 9.73
CA TRP A 125 8.30 0.48 11.05
C TRP A 125 9.43 -0.54 11.20
N HIS A 126 9.57 -1.45 10.25
CA HIS A 126 10.61 -2.47 10.24
C HIS A 126 12.01 -1.86 10.32
N GLU A 127 12.30 -0.84 9.51
CA GLU A 127 13.61 -0.18 9.56
C GLU A 127 13.88 0.45 10.93
N LYS A 128 12.90 1.15 11.51
CA LYS A 128 13.08 1.87 12.78
C LYS A 128 13.06 0.96 14.01
N VAL A 129 12.28 -0.11 14.00
CA VAL A 129 12.10 -1.00 15.15
C VAL A 129 12.97 -2.25 15.07
N LYS A 130 13.19 -2.81 13.87
CA LYS A 130 13.97 -4.03 13.63
C LYS A 130 15.36 -3.79 13.04
N GLY A 131 15.63 -2.58 12.56
CA GLY A 131 16.91 -2.26 11.92
C GLY A 131 17.10 -2.94 10.57
N ALA A 132 16.03 -3.47 9.97
CA ALA A 132 16.05 -4.18 8.70
C ALA A 132 14.78 -3.87 7.90
N MET A 133 14.85 -3.92 6.58
CA MET A 133 13.70 -3.67 5.72
C MET A 133 12.80 -4.91 5.62
N GLY A 134 11.50 -4.73 5.85
CA GLY A 134 10.46 -5.72 5.55
C GLY A 134 9.99 -5.58 4.10
N PHE A 135 9.86 -6.70 3.40
CA PHE A 135 9.38 -6.74 2.01
C PHE A 135 7.95 -7.29 1.93
N PRO A 136 7.14 -6.85 0.96
CA PRO A 136 5.81 -7.41 0.74
C PRO A 136 5.86 -8.93 0.52
N LEU A 137 5.10 -9.69 1.31
CA LEU A 137 4.90 -11.12 1.10
C LEU A 137 3.45 -11.44 0.71
N GLY A 138 2.47 -10.76 1.30
CA GLY A 138 1.06 -10.92 0.97
C GLY A 138 0.16 -10.02 1.79
N PHE A 139 -1.15 -10.12 1.58
CA PHE A 139 -2.14 -9.46 2.44
C PHE A 139 -3.43 -10.26 2.44
N SER A 140 -4.25 -10.09 3.47
CA SER A 140 -5.55 -10.75 3.57
C SER A 140 -6.60 -10.05 2.71
N ARG A 141 -6.62 -8.71 2.74
CA ARG A 141 -7.58 -7.91 1.95
C ARG A 141 -7.05 -6.50 1.71
N VAL A 142 -7.38 -5.95 0.55
CA VAL A 142 -7.28 -4.52 0.28
C VAL A 142 -8.62 -4.02 -0.25
N THR A 143 -9.06 -2.85 0.16
CA THR A 143 -10.25 -2.18 -0.37
C THR A 143 -9.93 -0.72 -0.59
N ALA A 144 -10.08 -0.26 -1.85
CA ALA A 144 -9.99 1.14 -2.22
C ALA A 144 -11.42 1.68 -2.30
N TYR A 145 -11.73 2.66 -1.46
CA TYR A 145 -13.06 3.28 -1.40
C TYR A 145 -13.12 4.59 -2.19
N ARG A 146 -11.98 5.28 -2.29
CA ARG A 146 -11.83 6.60 -2.93
C ARG A 146 -10.48 6.67 -3.66
N GLN A 147 -10.40 7.52 -4.67
CA GLN A 147 -9.21 7.78 -5.48
C GLN A 147 -8.44 9.00 -5.01
N GLU A 148 -7.19 9.11 -5.42
CA GLU A 148 -6.32 10.23 -5.07
C GLU A 148 -6.83 11.59 -5.58
N GLY A 149 -7.58 11.60 -6.69
CA GLY A 149 -8.21 12.83 -7.20
C GLY A 149 -9.34 13.38 -6.31
N GLU A 150 -9.81 12.59 -5.34
CA GLU A 150 -10.91 12.98 -4.43
C GLU A 150 -10.41 13.58 -3.11
N ILE A 151 -9.09 13.73 -2.95
CA ILE A 151 -8.48 14.22 -1.72
C ILE A 151 -8.90 15.67 -1.42
N GLN A 152 -9.41 15.87 -0.21
CA GLN A 152 -9.64 17.20 0.37
C GLN A 152 -8.79 17.34 1.64
N GLY A 153 -7.77 18.19 1.59
CA GLY A 153 -6.81 18.33 2.69
C GLY A 153 -5.75 17.23 2.69
N ARG A 154 -5.36 16.74 3.87
CA ARG A 154 -4.30 15.73 4.01
C ARG A 154 -4.87 14.32 4.10
N LEU A 155 -4.21 13.36 3.46
CA LEU A 155 -4.38 11.94 3.76
C LEU A 155 -3.35 11.48 4.78
N ILE A 156 -3.81 10.70 5.74
CA ILE A 156 -2.99 10.12 6.79
C ILE A 156 -3.22 8.61 6.78
N CYS A 157 -2.12 7.87 6.68
CA CYS A 157 -2.07 6.44 6.92
C CYS A 157 -1.81 6.19 8.40
N VAL A 158 -2.69 5.46 9.06
CA VAL A 158 -2.44 4.81 10.34
C VAL A 158 -2.20 3.35 10.03
N CYS A 159 -0.98 2.88 10.24
CA CYS A 159 -0.63 1.48 10.03
C CYS A 159 -0.15 0.86 11.34
N GLN A 160 -0.82 -0.20 11.78
CA GLN A 160 -0.65 -0.80 13.10
C GLN A 160 -0.18 -2.24 12.97
N THR A 161 0.58 -2.69 13.96
CA THR A 161 0.96 -4.09 14.14
C THR A 161 0.74 -4.48 15.60
N ALA A 162 0.23 -5.70 15.82
CA ALA A 162 0.02 -6.28 17.15
C ALA A 162 0.90 -7.51 17.41
N ASP A 163 1.71 -7.90 16.42
CA ASP A 163 2.46 -9.16 16.35
C ASP A 163 3.92 -8.90 15.97
N ASP A 164 4.48 -7.81 16.50
CA ASP A 164 5.89 -7.48 16.38
C ASP A 164 6.38 -7.28 14.92
N GLY A 165 5.45 -6.83 14.06
CA GLY A 165 5.69 -6.54 12.65
C GLY A 165 5.57 -7.76 11.72
N GLU A 166 5.01 -8.88 12.19
CA GLU A 166 4.68 -10.00 11.31
C GLU A 166 3.58 -9.58 10.33
N THR A 167 2.50 -8.98 10.83
CA THR A 167 1.41 -8.44 10.03
C THR A 167 1.08 -6.99 10.37
N PHE A 168 0.49 -6.29 9.40
CA PHE A 168 0.03 -4.92 9.55
C PHE A 168 -1.40 -4.73 9.05
N ASP A 169 -2.16 -3.94 9.78
CA ASP A 169 -3.43 -3.38 9.33
C ASP A 169 -3.24 -1.88 9.14
N CYS A 170 -3.61 -1.36 7.97
CA CYS A 170 -3.50 0.06 7.67
C CYS A 170 -4.85 0.65 7.23
N VAL A 171 -5.14 1.86 7.71
CA VAL A 171 -6.26 2.70 7.26
C VAL A 171 -5.68 4.01 6.73
N VAL A 172 -6.06 4.39 5.52
CA VAL A 172 -5.77 5.70 4.94
C VAL A 172 -7.05 6.53 4.99
N ALA A 173 -7.03 7.63 5.73
CA ALA A 173 -8.18 8.53 5.86
C ALA A 173 -7.77 9.99 5.72
N ASP A 174 -8.73 10.84 5.36
CA ASP A 174 -8.55 12.29 5.45
C ASP A 174 -8.78 12.82 6.89
N GLU A 175 -8.60 14.12 7.08
CA GLU A 175 -8.74 14.77 8.39
C GLU A 175 -10.19 14.78 8.91
N SER A 176 -11.17 14.52 8.05
CA SER A 176 -12.59 14.36 8.44
C SER A 176 -12.94 12.90 8.74
N GLY A 177 -11.98 11.98 8.64
CA GLY A 177 -12.18 10.56 8.86
C GLY A 177 -12.78 9.83 7.66
N ASN A 178 -12.86 10.43 6.46
CA ASN A 178 -13.28 9.72 5.26
C ASN A 178 -12.19 8.72 4.87
N VAL A 179 -12.53 7.43 4.82
CA VAL A 179 -11.57 6.35 4.53
C VAL A 179 -11.34 6.22 3.03
N PHE A 180 -10.11 6.36 2.57
CA PHE A 180 -9.73 6.16 1.18
C PHE A 180 -9.35 4.71 0.91
N MET A 181 -8.68 4.06 1.86
CA MET A 181 -8.21 2.69 1.72
C MET A 181 -8.13 1.97 3.05
N GLU A 182 -8.44 0.68 3.02
CA GLU A 182 -8.09 -0.27 4.08
C GLU A 182 -7.21 -1.38 3.50
N LEU A 183 -6.12 -1.69 4.20
CA LEU A 183 -5.25 -2.84 3.97
C LEU A 183 -5.27 -3.68 5.24
N ALA A 184 -5.66 -4.95 5.12
CA ALA A 184 -5.78 -5.86 6.24
C ALA A 184 -4.81 -7.05 6.13
N GLY A 185 -4.17 -7.38 7.24
CA GLY A 185 -3.27 -8.52 7.39
C GLY A 185 -2.12 -8.50 6.38
N TYR A 186 -1.50 -7.34 6.17
CA TYR A 186 -0.34 -7.18 5.30
C TYR A 186 0.86 -7.89 5.91
N LEU A 187 1.23 -9.01 5.29
CA LEU A 187 2.32 -9.88 5.71
C LEU A 187 3.63 -9.39 5.08
N THR A 188 4.64 -9.27 5.92
CA THR A 188 5.98 -8.88 5.49
C THR A 188 6.98 -10.01 5.69
N VAL A 189 8.07 -9.98 4.94
CA VAL A 189 9.20 -10.89 5.12
C VAL A 189 10.50 -10.09 5.19
N SER A 190 11.29 -10.34 6.22
CA SER A 190 12.65 -9.78 6.31
C SER A 190 13.56 -10.53 5.32
N ARG A 191 14.39 -9.80 4.58
CA ARG A 191 15.55 -10.44 3.95
C ARG A 191 16.57 -10.78 5.05
N PRO A 192 17.19 -11.96 5.02
CA PRO A 192 18.37 -12.21 5.86
C PRO A 192 19.42 -11.13 5.58
N ALA A 193 20.07 -10.66 6.64
CA ALA A 193 21.19 -9.72 6.57
C ALA A 193 22.39 -10.30 5.81
#